data_AF-A0A0U1NZG5-F1
#
_entry.id   AF-A0A0U1NZG5-F1
#
_cell.length_a   1.000
_cell.length_b   1.000
_cell.length_c   1.000
_cell.angle_alpha   90.00
_cell.angle_beta   90.00
_cell.angle_gamma   90.00
#
_symmetry.space_group_name_H-M   'P 1'
#
loop_
_entity.id
_entity.type
_entity.pdbx_description
1 polymer ?
#
loop_
_entity_poly.entity_id
_entity_poly.type
_entity_poly.pdbx_seq_one_letter_code
_entity_poly.pdbx_strand_id
1 'polypeptide(L)'
;MKKCLFVLSLLILTACSNNTIADSENISGTCDDPKIKGNLTTYNGEKIYHVPGGQFYDKTIAEEMFCTEEDAEAAGYRKSMR
;
A
#
# COMPACT_ATOMS: atom_id res chain seq x y z
N MET A 1 31.43 -1.01 12.85
CA MET A 1 32.28 -2.21 13.00
C MET A 1 32.07 -2.75 14.41
N LYS A 2 31.10 -3.65 14.58
CA LYS A 2 30.63 -4.12 15.90
C LYS A 2 31.65 -5.13 16.45
N LYS A 3 32.32 -4.77 17.54
CA LYS A 3 33.25 -5.63 18.29
C LYS A 3 32.39 -6.55 19.17
N CYS A 4 32.19 -7.80 18.76
CA CYS A 4 31.53 -8.81 19.59
C CYS A 4 32.54 -9.36 20.61
N LEU A 5 32.45 -8.85 21.83
CA LEU A 5 33.18 -9.40 22.97
C LEU A 5 32.39 -10.59 23.52
N PHE A 6 33.06 -11.73 23.56
CA PHE A 6 32.64 -13.01 24.14
C PHE A 6 32.10 -12.81 25.57
N VAL A 7 30.87 -13.25 25.86
CA VAL A 7 30.43 -13.44 27.25
C VAL A 7 29.96 -14.89 27.40
N LEU A 8 30.83 -15.67 28.03
CA LEU A 8 30.67 -17.07 28.37
C LEU A 8 30.32 -17.15 29.87
N SER A 9 29.08 -16.87 30.28
CA SER A 9 28.57 -17.36 31.56
C SER A 9 27.07 -17.18 31.72
N LEU A 10 26.46 -18.25 32.23
CA LEU A 10 25.21 -18.31 32.98
C LEU A 10 23.90 -18.38 32.18
N LEU A 11 23.47 -19.64 32.05
CA LEU A 11 22.14 -20.15 31.79
C LEU A 11 20.98 -19.28 32.34
N ILE A 12 20.11 -18.94 31.39
CA ILE A 12 18.65 -18.72 31.45
C ILE A 12 18.16 -17.45 32.17
N LEU A 13 18.04 -16.37 31.41
CA LEU A 13 17.02 -15.33 31.63
C LEU A 13 16.23 -15.00 30.35
N THR A 14 16.07 -15.96 29.43
CA THR A 14 15.27 -15.72 28.22
C THR A 14 13.81 -16.01 28.51
N ALA A 15 13.18 -15.13 29.29
CA ALA A 15 11.74 -15.04 29.34
C ALA A 15 11.25 -14.16 28.18
N CYS A 16 10.20 -14.68 27.54
CA CYS A 16 9.34 -14.05 26.55
C CYS A 16 10.01 -13.77 25.19
N SER A 17 9.83 -14.75 24.29
CA SER A 17 9.73 -14.51 22.85
C SER A 17 8.95 -13.22 22.62
N ASN A 18 9.59 -12.27 21.94
CA ASN A 18 8.88 -11.16 21.35
C ASN A 18 7.96 -11.76 20.30
N ASN A 19 6.67 -11.61 20.58
CA ASN A 19 5.58 -11.91 19.67
C ASN A 19 5.96 -11.37 18.29
N THR A 20 6.23 -12.24 17.32
CA THR A 20 6.19 -11.85 15.91
C THR A 20 4.72 -11.66 15.57
N ILE A 21 4.16 -10.54 16.02
CA ILE A 21 3.04 -9.96 15.32
C ILE A 21 3.66 -9.59 13.99
N ALA A 22 3.26 -10.34 12.96
CA ALA A 22 3.37 -9.90 11.60
C ALA A 22 2.54 -8.62 11.51
N ASP A 23 3.13 -7.52 12.00
CA ASP A 23 2.84 -6.21 11.49
C ASP A 23 3.19 -6.35 10.02
N SER A 24 2.14 -6.53 9.24
CA SER A 24 2.09 -6.15 7.84
C SER A 24 2.52 -4.69 7.81
N GLU A 25 3.83 -4.47 7.83
CA GLU A 25 4.45 -3.24 7.40
C GLU A 25 3.89 -3.01 6.01
N ASN A 26 2.90 -2.13 5.99
CA ASN A 26 2.25 -1.58 4.83
C ASN A 26 3.35 -0.86 4.05
N ILE A 27 4.10 -1.63 3.27
CA ILE A 27 4.96 -1.13 2.22
C ILE A 27 4.00 -0.52 1.21
N SER A 28 3.76 0.76 1.42
CA SER A 28 3.44 1.75 0.40
C SER A 28 3.98 1.30 -0.97
N GLY A 29 3.06 0.87 -1.84
CA GLY A 29 3.25 0.99 -3.29
C GLY A 29 3.28 -0.27 -4.14
N THR A 30 3.15 -1.49 -3.61
CA THR A 30 3.10 -2.68 -4.50
C THR A 30 2.10 -3.73 -4.02
N CYS A 31 0.88 -3.69 -4.55
CA CYS A 31 0.03 -4.88 -4.60
C CYS A 31 0.30 -5.65 -5.89
N ASP A 32 0.15 -6.98 -5.82
CA ASP A 32 0.36 -7.86 -6.98
C ASP A 32 -0.67 -7.64 -8.09
N ASP A 33 -1.83 -7.06 -7.77
CA ASP A 33 -2.92 -6.77 -8.71
C ASP A 33 -3.65 -5.47 -8.31
N PRO A 34 -3.13 -4.28 -8.70
CA PRO A 34 -3.83 -3.03 -8.46
C PRO A 34 -5.07 -2.95 -9.34
N LYS A 35 -6.23 -2.85 -8.70
CA LYS A 35 -7.54 -2.87 -9.38
C LYS A 35 -8.19 -1.49 -9.47
N ILE A 36 -7.60 -0.48 -8.87
CA ILE A 36 -8.17 0.87 -8.83
C ILE A 36 -7.43 1.73 -9.84
N LYS A 37 -8.13 2.18 -10.87
CA LYS A 37 -7.55 2.96 -11.98
C LYS A 37 -7.72 4.45 -11.72
N GLY A 38 -6.64 5.15 -11.39
CA GLY A 38 -6.59 6.60 -11.27
C GLY A 38 -6.32 7.28 -12.61
N ASN A 39 -7.19 8.21 -13.02
CA ASN A 39 -7.05 8.99 -14.25
C ASN A 39 -7.04 10.49 -13.93
N LEU A 40 -6.11 11.23 -14.53
CA LEU A 40 -6.06 12.69 -14.48
C LEU A 40 -6.70 13.26 -15.74
N THR A 41 -7.85 13.90 -15.60
CA THR A 41 -8.53 14.53 -16.74
C THR A 41 -7.73 15.72 -17.25
N THR A 42 -7.46 15.79 -18.55
CA THR A 42 -6.70 16.89 -19.16
C THR A 42 -7.46 18.22 -19.20
N TYR A 43 -8.80 18.15 -19.21
CA TYR A 43 -9.65 19.34 -19.32
C TYR A 43 -9.71 20.17 -18.03
N ASN A 44 -9.81 19.53 -16.87
CA ASN A 44 -9.96 20.20 -15.57
C ASN A 44 -8.84 19.89 -14.57
N GLY A 45 -7.92 18.97 -14.89
CA GLY A 45 -6.95 18.45 -13.92
C GLY A 45 -7.61 17.65 -12.79
N GLU A 46 -8.86 17.22 -12.96
CA GLU A 46 -9.54 16.42 -11.94
C GLU A 46 -8.92 15.01 -11.90
N LYS A 47 -8.57 14.59 -10.69
CA LYS A 47 -8.12 13.24 -10.37
C LYS A 47 -9.33 12.37 -10.06
N ILE A 48 -9.62 11.38 -10.90
CA ILE A 48 -10.77 10.49 -10.73
C ILE A 48 -10.28 9.05 -10.70
N TYR A 49 -10.67 8.28 -9.69
CA TYR A 49 -10.41 6.84 -9.65
C TYR A 49 -11.64 6.03 -10.07
N HIS A 50 -11.38 4.90 -10.73
CA HIS A 50 -12.39 3.95 -11.18
C HIS A 50 -12.14 2.60 -10.52
N VAL A 51 -13.22 2.01 -10.01
CA VAL A 51 -13.23 0.68 -9.40
C VAL A 51 -13.69 -0.37 -10.40
N PRO A 52 -13.29 -1.65 -10.25
CA PRO A 52 -13.79 -2.74 -11.09
C PRO A 52 -15.32 -2.81 -11.01
N GLY A 53 -15.97 -2.94 -12.17
CA GLY A 53 -17.43 -2.94 -12.27
C GLY A 53 -18.06 -1.56 -12.49
N GLY A 54 -17.29 -0.47 -12.45
CA GLY A 54 -17.75 0.85 -12.89
C GLY A 54 -17.97 0.91 -14.41
N GLN A 55 -18.94 1.71 -14.87
CA GLN A 55 -19.30 1.82 -16.29
C GLN A 55 -18.11 2.21 -17.18
N PHE A 56 -17.15 2.93 -16.61
CA PHE A 56 -16.00 3.47 -17.32
C PHE A 56 -14.68 2.78 -17.00
N TYR A 57 -14.69 1.71 -16.20
CA TYR A 57 -13.48 1.04 -15.78
C TYR A 57 -12.64 0.51 -16.96
N ASP A 58 -13.28 -0.11 -17.95
CA ASP A 58 -12.56 -0.76 -19.06
C ASP A 58 -12.07 0.23 -20.13
N LYS A 59 -12.71 1.40 -20.24
CA LYS A 59 -12.33 2.44 -21.21
C LYS A 59 -11.30 3.42 -20.66
N THR A 60 -11.17 3.50 -19.33
CA THR A 60 -10.25 4.45 -18.70
C THR A 60 -8.83 3.90 -18.75
N ILE A 61 -7.93 4.71 -19.30
CA ILE A 61 -6.49 4.52 -19.19
C ILE A 61 -6.08 5.14 -17.84
N ALA A 62 -5.43 4.33 -17.00
CA ALA A 62 -4.94 4.79 -15.72
C ALA A 62 -3.57 5.46 -15.88
N GLU A 63 -3.43 6.64 -15.30
CA GLU A 63 -2.14 7.30 -15.08
C GLU A 63 -1.45 6.72 -13.84
N GLU A 64 -2.25 6.33 -12.84
CA GLU A 64 -1.78 5.77 -11.58
C GLU A 64 -2.69 4.62 -11.15
N MET A 65 -2.09 3.54 -10.65
CA MET A 65 -2.80 2.32 -10.26
C MET A 65 -2.71 2.15 -8.75
N PHE A 66 -3.87 1.99 -8.10
CA PHE A 66 -3.96 1.83 -6.64
C PHE A 66 -4.47 0.44 -6.25
N CYS A 67 -4.09 0.03 -5.05
CA CYS A 67 -4.48 -1.24 -4.45
C CYS A 67 -5.82 -1.12 -3.74
N THR A 68 -6.04 0.02 -3.08
CA THR A 68 -7.26 0.32 -2.31
C THR A 68 -7.85 1.67 -2.73
N GLU A 69 -9.13 1.88 -2.40
CA GLU A 69 -9.79 3.18 -2.63
C GLU A 69 -9.19 4.25 -1.72
N GLU A 70 -8.81 3.87 -0.49
CA GLU A 70 -8.17 4.73 0.48
C GLU A 70 -6.82 5.27 -0.01
N ASP A 71 -6.01 4.45 -0.69
CA ASP A 71 -4.75 4.90 -1.30
C ASP A 71 -5.01 5.94 -2.40
N ALA A 72 -6.04 5.70 -3.23
CA ALA A 72 -6.42 6.62 -4.28
C ALA A 72 -6.93 7.96 -3.70
N GLU A 73 -7.73 7.91 -2.64
CA GLU A 73 -8.22 9.09 -1.93
C GLU A 73 -7.08 9.85 -1.24
N ALA A 74 -6.13 9.14 -0.63
CA ALA A 74 -4.93 9.74 -0.05
C ALA A 74 -4.03 10.42 -1.11
N ALA A 75 -3.97 9.88 -2.33
CA ALA A 75 -3.32 10.49 -3.48
C ALA A 75 -4.12 11.69 -4.09
N GLY A 76 -5.31 11.96 -3.56
CA GLY A 76 -6.17 13.07 -3.94
C GLY A 76 -7.11 12.77 -5.11
N TYR A 77 -7.37 11.49 -5.42
CA TYR A 77 -8.37 11.10 -6.41
C TYR A 77 -9.74 11.03 -5.77
N ARG A 78 -10.77 11.47 -6.49
CA ARG A 78 -12.18 11.28 -6.10
C ARG A 78 -12.79 10.08 -6.83
N LYS A 79 -13.78 9.45 -6.23
CA LYS A 79 -14.49 8.32 -6.84
C LYS A 79 -15.23 8.72 -8.12
N SER A 80 -15.21 7.84 -9.13
CA SER A 80 -16.14 7.93 -10.27
C SER A 80 -17.58 7.68 -9.80
N MET A 81 -18.49 8.59 -10.14
CA MET A 81 -19.92 8.43 -9.82
C MET A 81 -20.65 7.43 -10.73
N ARG A 82 -19.98 6.91 -11.77
CA ARG A 82 -20.55 6.06 -12.82
C ARG A 82 -19.63 4.88 -13.12
#